data_AF-A0A1A3PFQ4-F1
#
_entry.id   AF-A0A1A3PFQ4-F1
#
_cell.length_a   1.000
_cell.length_b   1.000
_cell.length_c   1.000
_cell.angle_alpha   90.00
_cell.angle_beta   90.00
_cell.angle_gamma   90.00
#
_symmetry.space_group_name_H-M   'P 1'
#
loop_
_entity.id
_entity.type
_entity.pdbx_description
1 polymer ?
#
loop_
_entity_poly.entity_id
_entity_poly.type
_entity_poly.pdbx_seq_one_letter_code
_entity_poly.pdbx_strand_id
1 'polypeptide(L)' 'MSKPFEVWWEESGQHWEAACIANGGTPWPLDPGKRAANAKRLGLPEDTDPMELRRALYESRNRKRGNAA' A
#
# COMPACT_ATOMS: atom_id res chain seq x y z
N MET A 1 13.72 4.70 12.76
CA MET A 1 12.92 3.53 12.35
C MET A 1 11.52 3.99 11.96
N SER A 2 10.98 3.52 10.85
CA SER A 2 9.55 3.67 10.53
C SER A 2 8.71 2.88 11.54
N LYS A 3 7.52 3.39 11.87
CA LYS A 3 6.55 2.66 12.71
C LYS A 3 6.13 1.32 12.05
N PRO A 4 5.63 0.32 12.81
CA PRO A 4 5.08 -0.90 12.24
C PRO A 4 3.96 -0.62 11.24
N PHE A 5 3.74 -1.54 10.29
CA PHE A 5 2.72 -1.38 9.26
C PHE A 5 1.33 -1.22 9.86
N GLU A 6 1.01 -2.04 10.87
CA GLU A 6 -0.29 -2.10 11.54
C GLU A 6 -0.63 -0.74 12.18
N VAL A 7 0.34 -0.15 12.90
CA VAL A 7 0.20 1.19 13.50
C VAL A 7 0.01 2.26 12.43
N TRP A 8 0.79 2.20 11.34
CA TRP A 8 0.60 3.14 10.23
C TRP A 8 -0.74 2.97 9.53
N TRP A 9 -1.22 1.74 9.38
CA TRP A 9 -2.48 1.43 8.74
C TRP A 9 -3.64 2.04 9.51
N GLU A 10 -3.66 1.86 10.84
CA GLU A 10 -4.67 2.46 11.73
C GLU A 10 -4.61 3.98 11.73
N GLU A 11 -3.42 4.58 11.87
CA GLU A 11 -3.29 6.05 12.00
C GLU A 11 -3.41 6.81 10.67
N SER A 12 -3.19 6.16 9.54
CA SER A 12 -3.03 6.87 8.25
C SER A 12 -3.58 6.10 7.06
N GLY A 13 -3.30 4.80 6.96
CA GLY A 13 -3.68 4.00 5.80
C GLY A 13 -5.20 3.95 5.57
N GLN A 14 -5.97 3.72 6.64
CA GLN A 14 -7.43 3.72 6.60
C GLN A 14 -8.00 5.09 6.22
N HIS A 15 -7.42 6.18 6.75
CA HIS A 15 -7.88 7.54 6.45
C HIS A 15 -7.65 7.91 4.99
N TRP A 16 -6.52 7.52 4.41
CA TRP A 16 -6.26 7.73 2.98
C TRP A 16 -7.27 6.96 2.12
N GLU A 17 -7.54 5.71 2.47
CA GLU A 17 -8.50 4.88 1.73
C GLU A 17 -9.92 5.45 1.82
N ALA A 18 -10.35 5.83 3.02
CA ALA A 18 -11.63 6.49 3.25
C ALA A 18 -11.74 7.81 2.48
N ALA A 19 -10.68 8.63 2.45
CA ALA A 19 -10.65 9.87 1.67
C ALA A 19 -10.73 9.60 0.16
N CYS A 20 -10.08 8.54 -0.34
CA CYS A 20 -10.16 8.15 -1.74
C CYS A 20 -11.61 7.81 -2.14
N ILE A 21 -12.29 7.02 -1.30
CA ILE A 21 -13.69 6.64 -1.49
C ILE A 21 -14.63 7.85 -1.37
N ALA A 22 -14.43 8.71 -0.36
CA ALA A 22 -15.25 9.90 -0.13
C ALA A 22 -15.21 10.89 -1.31
N ASN A 23 -14.10 10.94 -2.05
CA ASN A 23 -13.96 11.75 -3.26
C ASN A 23 -14.46 11.03 -4.54
N GLY A 24 -15.17 9.90 -4.40
CA GLY A 24 -15.69 9.11 -5.52
C GLY A 24 -14.64 8.28 -6.27
N GLY A 25 -13.45 8.11 -5.69
CA GLY A 25 -12.36 7.34 -6.27
C GLY A 25 -12.38 5.87 -5.87
N THR A 26 -11.71 5.03 -6.66
CA THR A 26 -11.40 3.64 -6.28
C THR A 26 -9.97 3.58 -5.73
N PRO A 27 -9.76 3.16 -4.46
CA PRO A 27 -8.43 2.90 -3.91
C PRO A 27 -7.63 1.95 -4.80
N TRP A 28 -6.35 2.25 -5.02
CA TRP A 28 -5.49 1.43 -5.90
C TRP A 28 -5.40 -0.07 -5.53
N PRO A 29 -5.55 -0.53 -4.26
CA PRO A 29 -5.56 -1.95 -3.95
C PRO A 29 -6.86 -2.65 -4.37
N LEU A 30 -7.95 -1.89 -4.56
CA LEU A 30 -9.27 -2.38 -4.92
C LEU A 30 -9.54 -2.27 -6.43
N ASP A 31 -8.78 -1.45 -7.14
CA ASP A 31 -8.75 -1.38 -8.59
C ASP A 31 -7.91 -2.54 -9.16
N PRO A 32 -8.49 -3.48 -9.93
CA PRO A 32 -7.77 -4.67 -10.38
C PRO A 32 -6.54 -4.36 -11.24
N GLY A 33 -6.62 -3.34 -12.10
CA GLY A 33 -5.52 -2.94 -12.99
C GLY A 33 -4.36 -2.34 -12.20
N LYS A 34 -4.66 -1.45 -11.24
CA LYS A 34 -3.64 -0.86 -10.36
C LYS A 34 -3.09 -1.88 -9.38
N ARG A 35 -3.90 -2.82 -8.90
CA ARG A 35 -3.45 -3.92 -8.04
C ARG A 35 -2.41 -4.77 -8.75
N ALA A 36 -2.72 -5.29 -9.94
CA ALA A 36 -1.80 -6.10 -10.74
C ALA A 36 -0.50 -5.35 -11.07
N ALA A 37 -0.61 -4.07 -11.46
CA ALA A 37 0.56 -3.23 -11.74
C ALA A 37 1.46 -3.04 -10.51
N ASN A 38 0.87 -2.82 -9.33
CA ASN A 38 1.64 -2.69 -8.09
C ASN A 38 2.25 -4.01 -7.62
N ALA A 39 1.52 -5.13 -7.75
CA ALA A 39 2.03 -6.47 -7.45
C ALA A 39 3.26 -6.79 -8.32
N LYS A 40 3.15 -6.57 -9.64
CA LYS A 40 4.27 -6.72 -10.58
C LYS A 40 5.48 -5.86 -10.19
N ARG A 41 5.27 -4.59 -9.81
CA ARG A 41 6.35 -3.68 -9.37
C ARG A 41 7.07 -4.17 -8.11
N LEU A 42 6.38 -4.92 -7.26
CA LEU A 42 6.90 -5.49 -6.03
C LEU A 42 7.42 -6.93 -6.20
N GLY A 43 7.27 -7.52 -7.39
CA GLY A 43 7.64 -8.92 -7.64
C GLY A 43 6.69 -9.93 -6.98
N LEU A 44 5.43 -9.54 -6.74
CA LEU A 44 4.39 -10.36 -6.11
C LEU A 44 3.39 -10.89 -7.16
N PRO A 45 2.68 -11.99 -6.87
CA PRO A 45 1.59 -12.49 -7.71
C PRO A 45 0.49 -11.44 -8.00
N GLU A 46 -0.10 -11.44 -9.19
CA GLU A 46 -1.11 -10.44 -9.58
C GLU A 46 -2.40 -10.52 -8.75
N ASP A 47 -2.67 -11.68 -8.17
CA ASP A 47 -3.81 -11.99 -7.29
C ASP A 47 -3.50 -11.79 -5.80
N THR A 48 -2.32 -11.24 -5.46
CA THR A 48 -1.93 -10.94 -4.08
C THR A 48 -3.05 -10.19 -3.34
N ASP A 49 -3.31 -10.63 -2.11
CA ASP A 49 -4.32 -10.03 -1.25
C ASP A 49 -4.07 -8.51 -1.12
N PRO A 50 -5.12 -7.66 -1.24
CA PRO A 50 -4.95 -6.22 -1.15
C PRO A 50 -4.24 -5.74 0.12
N MET A 51 -4.39 -6.41 1.26
CA MET A 51 -3.73 -6.02 2.50
C MET A 51 -2.25 -6.39 2.51
N GLU A 52 -1.92 -7.60 2.03
CA GLU A 52 -0.53 -8.00 1.81
C GLU A 52 0.18 -7.04 0.85
N LEU A 53 -0.51 -6.62 -0.21
CA LEU A 53 0.04 -5.67 -1.16
C LEU A 53 0.27 -4.29 -0.54
N ARG A 54 -0.64 -3.79 0.32
CA ARG A 54 -0.45 -2.55 1.08
C ARG A 54 0.78 -2.64 1.98
N ARG A 55 0.96 -3.76 2.69
CA ARG A 55 2.10 -4.00 3.57
C ARG A 55 3.42 -3.99 2.79
N ALA A 56 3.50 -4.75 1.70
CA ALA A 56 4.70 -4.82 0.87
C ALA A 56 5.09 -3.45 0.30
N LEU A 57 4.11 -2.63 -0.09
CA LEU A 57 4.35 -1.28 -0.58
C LEU A 57 4.88 -0.34 0.52
N TYR A 58 4.31 -0.44 1.73
CA TYR A 58 4.76 0.31 2.90
C TYR A 58 6.21 -0.03 3.26
N GLU A 59 6.52 -1.32 3.38
CA GLU A 59 7.85 -1.81 3.71
C GLU A 59 8.89 -1.44 2.64
N SER A 60 8.54 -1.58 1.35
CA SER A 60 9.39 -1.17 0.22
C SER A 60 9.72 0.33 0.26
N ARG A 61 8.73 1.18 0.55
CA ARG A 61 8.92 2.63 0.66
C ARG A 61 9.84 2.99 1.83
N ASN A 62 9.68 2.32 2.96
CA ASN A 62 10.47 2.60 4.16
C ASN A 62 11.88 2.06 4.08
N ARG A 63 12.10 0.92 3.42
CA ARG A 63 13.44 0.41 3.11
C ARG A 63 14.23 1.40 2.25
N LYS A 64 13.58 1.97 1.21
CA LYS A 64 14.21 3.01 0.38
C LYS A 64 14.54 4.28 1.16
N ARG A 65 13.70 4.67 2.12
CA ARG A 65 13.96 5.85 2.97
C ARG A 65 15.07 5.61 4.00
N GLY A 66 15.23 4.38 4.48
CA GLY A 66 16.31 4.01 5.40
C GLY A 66 17.69 3.91 4.73
N ASN A 67 17.74 3.54 3.46
CA ASN A 67 18.99 3.47 2.66
C ASN A 67 19.41 4.80 2.03
N ALA A 68 18.70 5.89 2.29
CA ALA A 68 19.04 7.24 1.82
C ALA A 68 19.83 8.06 2.86
N ALA A 69 20.48 7.38 3.82
CA ALA A 69 21.31 7.96 4.87
C ALA A 69 22.77 7.49 4.70
#